data_AF-A0A162J3G3-F1
#
_entry.id   AF-A0A162J3G3-F1
#
_cell.length_a   1.000
_cell.length_b   1.000
_cell.length_c   1.000
_cell.angle_alpha   90.00
_cell.angle_beta   90.00
_cell.angle_gamma   90.00
#
_symmetry.space_group_name_H-M   'P 1'
#
loop_
_entity.id
_entity.type
_entity.pdbx_description
1 polymer ?
#
loop_
_entity_poly.entity_id
_entity_poly.type
_entity_poly.pdbx_seq_one_letter_code
_entity_poly.pdbx_strand_id
1 'polypeptide(L)' 'MCYQVVELYAACRCLYYQHAVDRCPSYGHHGVEKRTIWVGYSCAAHAAHQAAAANHFTHSSDSGYSSYRSASKGYK' A
#
# COMPACT_ATOMS: atom_id res chain seq x y z
N MET A 1 -2.94 -31.55 -0.70
CA MET A 1 -3.90 -30.44 -0.85
C MET A 1 -3.41 -29.55 -1.98
N CYS A 2 -4.32 -28.97 -2.77
CA CYS A 2 -3.96 -28.12 -3.91
C CYS A 2 -4.01 -26.66 -3.50
N TYR A 3 -3.11 -25.86 -4.05
CA TYR A 3 -3.01 -24.45 -3.71
C TYR A 3 -3.13 -23.58 -4.95
N GLN A 4 -3.71 -22.39 -4.79
CA GLN A 4 -3.66 -21.35 -5.80
C GLN A 4 -3.18 -20.05 -5.17
N VAL A 5 -2.03 -19.57 -5.64
CA VAL A 5 -1.50 -18.29 -5.19
C VAL A 5 -2.20 -17.17 -5.93
N VAL A 6 -2.66 -16.16 -5.19
CA VAL A 6 -3.23 -14.94 -5.75
C VAL A 6 -2.47 -13.76 -5.17
N GLU A 7 -1.94 -12.93 -6.06
CA GLU A 7 -1.22 -11.73 -5.69
C GLU A 7 -2.16 -10.54 -5.75
N LEU A 8 -2.29 -9.84 -4.62
CA LEU A 8 -3.16 -8.68 -4.47
C LEU A 8 -2.39 -7.47 -3.93
N TYR A 9 -2.94 -6.29 -4.18
CA TYR A 9 -2.50 -5.06 -3.51
C TYR A 9 -3.12 -4.93 -2.11
N ALA A 10 -2.33 -4.57 -1.11
CA ALA A 10 -2.73 -4.59 0.30
C ALA A 10 -3.90 -3.64 0.62
N ALA A 11 -3.89 -2.42 0.06
CA ALA A 11 -4.90 -1.41 0.39
C ALA A 11 -6.20 -1.59 -0.40
N CYS A 12 -6.09 -1.82 -1.71
CA CYS A 12 -7.25 -1.86 -2.62
C CYS A 12 -7.73 -3.28 -2.95
N ARG A 13 -6.97 -4.31 -2.56
CA ARG A 13 -7.23 -5.73 -2.89
C ARG A 13 -7.39 -6.02 -4.38
N CYS A 14 -6.95 -5.11 -5.26
CA CYS A 14 -6.95 -5.33 -6.69
C CYS A 14 -6.06 -6.52 -7.04
N LEU A 15 -6.49 -7.31 -8.02
CA LEU A 15 -5.71 -8.40 -8.56
C LEU A 15 -4.46 -7.86 -9.23
N TYR A 16 -3.29 -8.31 -8.76
CA TYR A 16 -2.04 -8.13 -9.48
C TYR A 16 -1.81 -9.31 -10.42
N TYR A 17 -1.87 -10.53 -9.89
CA TYR A 17 -1.68 -11.74 -10.67
C TYR A 17 -2.40 -12.94 -10.04
N GLN A 18 -2.94 -13.83 -10.88
CA GLN A 18 -3.52 -15.10 -10.46
C GLN A 18 -2.69 -16.24 -11.02
N HIS A 19 -2.05 -17.02 -10.14
CA HIS A 19 -1.26 -18.16 -10.55
C HIS A 19 -2.15 -19.34 -10.95
N ALA A 20 -1.58 -20.26 -11.73
CA ALA A 20 -2.19 -21.56 -11.95
C ALA A 20 -2.33 -22.33 -10.64
N VAL A 21 -3.24 -23.30 -10.61
CA VAL A 21 -3.38 -24.21 -9.46
C VAL A 21 -2.15 -25.11 -9.40
N ASP A 22 -1.49 -25.14 -8.25
CA ASP A 22 -0.49 -26.14 -7.92
C ASP A 22 -1.19 -27.46 -7.58
N ARG A 23 -1.02 -28.44 -8.46
CA ARG A 23 -1.75 -29.71 -8.44
C ARG A 23 -0.93 -30.74 -7.69
N CYS A 24 -1.51 -31.33 -6.64
CA CYS A 24 -0.96 -32.53 -6.03
C CYS A 24 -1.51 -33.79 -6.73
N PRO A 25 -0.95 -34.99 -6.45
CA PRO A 25 -1.33 -36.23 -7.15
C PRO A 25 -2.82 -36.60 -7.07
N SER A 26 -3.53 -36.15 -6.04
CA SER A 26 -4.96 -36.39 -5.83
C SER A 26 -5.86 -35.25 -6.35
N TYR A 27 -5.42 -34.48 -7.36
CA TYR A 27 -6.21 -33.36 -7.91
C TYR A 27 -7.61 -33.82 -8.35
N GLY A 28 -8.64 -33.07 -7.94
CA GLY A 28 -10.05 -33.40 -8.20
C GLY A 28 -10.76 -34.14 -7.05
N HIS A 29 -10.01 -34.63 -6.06
CA HIS A 29 -10.58 -35.31 -4.88
C HIS A 29 -10.67 -34.41 -3.62
N HIS A 30 -10.16 -33.18 -3.70
CA HIS A 30 -10.24 -32.17 -2.64
C HIS A 30 -10.32 -30.76 -3.25
N GLY A 31 -10.78 -29.78 -2.44
CA GLY A 31 -10.87 -28.38 -2.85
C GLY A 31 -9.50 -27.70 -2.99
N VAL A 32 -9.43 -26.67 -3.83
CA VAL A 32 -8.21 -25.84 -3.97
C VAL A 32 -8.22 -24.74 -2.92
N GLU A 33 -7.17 -24.69 -2.10
CA GLU A 33 -6.99 -23.64 -1.10
C GLU A 33 -6.31 -22.41 -1.72
N LYS A 34 -6.90 -21.23 -1.54
CA LYS A 34 -6.31 -19.97 -2.03
C LYS A 34 -5.35 -19.38 -1.02
N ARG A 35 -4.17 -18.98 -1.47
CA ARG A 35 -3.15 -18.30 -0.69
C ARG A 35 -2.94 -16.91 -1.25
N THR A 36 -3.22 -15.89 -0.45
CA THR A 36 -3.03 -14.50 -0.86
C THR A 36 -1.64 -14.02 -0.49
N ILE A 37 -0.95 -13.39 -1.43
CA ILE A 37 0.32 -12.70 -1.21
C ILE A 37 0.11 -11.21 -1.51
N TRP A 38 0.61 -10.35 -0.63
CA TRP A 38 0.55 -8.91 -0.79
C TRP A 38 1.83 -8.41 -1.47
N VAL A 39 1.70 -7.87 -2.68
CA VAL A 39 2.87 -7.51 -3.52
C VAL A 39 3.19 -6.01 -3.51
N GLY A 40 2.27 -5.18 -3.01
CA GLY A 40 2.44 -3.74 -2.93
C GLY A 40 1.25 -3.06 -2.26
N TYR A 41 1.31 -1.74 -2.08
CA TYR A 41 0.27 -0.99 -1.36
C TYR A 41 -0.98 -0.74 -2.22
N SER A 42 -0.84 -0.08 -3.37
CA SER A 42 -1.94 0.28 -4.27
C SER A 42 -1.61 0.00 -5.74
N CYS A 43 -2.63 -0.35 -6.53
CA CYS A 43 -2.49 -0.52 -7.98
C CYS A 43 -2.45 0.83 -8.69
N ALA A 44 -2.03 0.86 -9.96
CA ALA A 44 -1.92 2.11 -10.73
C ALA A 44 -3.21 2.94 -10.76
N ALA A 45 -4.38 2.30 -10.86
CA ALA A 45 -5.67 3.00 -10.85
C ALA A 45 -5.97 3.67 -9.49
N HIS A 46 -5.58 3.02 -8.38
CA HIS A 46 -5.83 3.54 -7.03
C HIS A 46 -4.68 4.40 -6.48
N ALA A 47 -3.49 4.34 -7.08
CA ALA A 47 -2.36 5.19 -6.73
C ALA A 47 -2.67 6.67 -7.02
N ALA A 48 -3.35 6.96 -8.14
CA ALA A 48 -3.75 8.33 -8.50
C ALA A 48 -4.75 8.94 -7.50
N HIS A 49 -5.73 8.16 -7.04
CA HIS A 49 -6.69 8.60 -6.03
C HIS A 49 -6.02 8.83 -4.66
N GLN A 50 -4.98 8.05 -4.32
CA GLN A 50 -4.19 8.30 -3.11
C GLN A 50 -3.37 9.58 -3.21
N ALA A 51 -2.77 9.89 -4.36
CA ALA A 51 -2.05 11.14 -4.57
C ALA A 51 -3.00 12.37 -4.52
N ALA A 52 -4.20 12.26 -5.10
CA ALA A 52 -5.22 13.31 -5.03
C ALA A 52 -5.73 13.51 -3.58
N ALA A 53 -5.93 12.43 -2.83
CA ALA A 53 -6.30 12.50 -1.42
C ALA A 53 -5.18 13.10 -0.55
N ALA A 54 -3.92 12.72 -0.78
CA ALA A 54 -2.76 13.31 -0.09
C ALA A 54 -2.63 14.82 -0.35
N ASN A 55 -2.90 15.27 -1.58
CA ASN A 55 -2.92 16.69 -1.90
C ASN A 55 -4.08 17.44 -1.20
N HIS A 56 -5.22 16.79 -0.94
CA HIS A 56 -6.31 17.38 -0.15
C HIS A 56 -5.99 17.52 1.35
N PHE A 57 -5.01 16.81 1.89
CA PHE A 57 -4.55 16.99 3.29
C PHE A 57 -3.58 18.17 3.47
N THR A 58 -3.17 18.85 2.39
CA THR A 58 -2.24 20.00 2.46
C THR A 58 -2.91 21.34 2.79
N HIS A 59 -4.22 21.38 3.03
CA HIS A 59 -4.96 22.61 3.33
C HIS A 59 -5.54 22.67 4.75
N SER A 60 -4.96 21.91 5.69
CA SER A 60 -5.13 22.19 7.11
C SER A 60 -3.88 22.90 7.64
N SER A 61 -3.93 24.23 7.55
CA SER A 61 -2.98 25.18 8.12
C SER A 61 -2.96 25.07 9.65
N ASP A 62 -2.06 24.28 10.22
CA ASP A 62 -1.71 24.36 11.64
C ASP A 62 -0.40 25.14 11.79
N SER A 63 -0.55 26.47 11.80
CA SER A 63 0.55 27.41 12.03
C SER A 63 0.75 27.57 13.53
N GLY A 64 1.81 26.99 14.09
CA GLY A 64 2.21 27.38 15.44
C GLY A 64 3.27 26.53 16.09
N TYR A 65 4.55 26.73 15.73
CA TYR A 65 5.68 26.73 16.67
C TYR A 65 7.01 26.98 15.92
N SER A 66 7.63 28.15 16.07
CA SER A 66 9.09 28.22 15.92
C SER A 66 9.69 29.36 16.75
N SER A 67 10.73 28.98 17.48
CA SER A 67 11.21 29.61 18.70
C SER A 67 12.08 30.84 18.45
N TYR A 68 11.95 31.82 19.33
CA TYR A 68 12.80 33.01 19.45
C TYR A 68 14.30 32.65 19.41
N ARG A 69 15.00 33.08 18.35
CA ARG A 69 16.47 33.10 18.32
C ARG A 69 16.91 34.51 18.74
N SER A 70 17.38 34.63 19.98
CA SER A 70 17.95 35.86 20.53
C SER A 70 19.11 36.35 19.66
N ALA A 71 19.01 37.58 19.15
CA ALA A 71 20.05 38.23 18.36
C ALA A 71 21.26 38.58 19.23
N SER A 72 22.39 37.93 19.02
CA SER A 72 23.68 38.40 19.54
C SER A 72 24.18 39.54 18.65
N LYS A 73 24.08 40.76 19.17
CA LYS A 73 24.51 42.03 18.56
C LYS A 73 26.04 42.07 18.50
N GLY A 74 26.60 42.15 17.29
CA GLY A 74 28.03 42.41 17.08
C GLY A 74 28.31 43.91 16.97
N TYR A 75 29.35 44.37 17.66
CA TYR A 75 29.97 45.68 17.42
C TYR A 75 31.49 45.52 17.45
N LYS A 76 32.16 45.84 16.35
CA LYS A 76 33.50 46.42 16.27
C LYS A 76 33.58 47.25 15.00
#